data_AF-A0A538TSR0-F1
#
_entry.id   AF-A0A538TSR0-F1
#
_cell.length_a   1.000
_cell.length_b   1.000
_cell.length_c   1.000
_cell.angle_alpha   90.00
_cell.angle_beta   90.00
_cell.angle_gamma   90.00
#
_symmetry.space_group_name_H-M   'P 1'
#
loop_
_entity.id
_entity.type
_entity.pdbx_description
1 polymer ?
#
loop_
_entity_poly.entity_id
_entity_poly.type
_entity_poly.pdbx_seq_one_letter_code
_entity_poly.pdbx_strand_id
1 'polypeptide(L)'
;MLDRPAHPGRAERPGAREEAEAVGTEPAAGLDPPREAEIVGTDRDVDRIREDRRVERADRARVGHHREALVNRGPAGVQALAPLPAAPDREHPRAPRRRIHAGEGLEEPGAGFPAGRGSRPVGAAGREEEGANRLRRSGAPGKVPAMQAPPPDRDAVAFWRPAPGDFPPRAGFALAFRRGGVSLDPYASLNLGLGVGDEERSVRENRRRHNAAAGIEGDEPLRLHQVHGRRIVEPRQAPCEADGFLLRAGDPWVAVSAADCAPVAIVAEDLGRGVLLHCGWRGARERIAAHAVSLLETVGVARERLHAAIGPCIRACCFPIGPEVAAQFDPKLLHEHPSGRPALDLPEAIAAALLEAGIPRERIRATPDCTSCLPDFYFSHRRDRGVTGRHWAILRLPPLGA
;
A
#
# COMPACT_ATOMS: atom_id res chain seq x y z
N MET A 1 58.89 10.52 -33.81
CA MET A 1 58.23 9.54 -34.68
C MET A 1 56.79 9.43 -34.17
N LEU A 2 55.79 10.17 -34.67
CA LEU A 2 55.55 10.70 -36.02
C LEU A 2 55.62 9.57 -37.08
N ASP A 3 54.64 9.36 -37.97
CA ASP A 3 53.48 10.22 -38.27
C ASP A 3 52.28 9.46 -38.91
N ARG A 4 51.17 10.20 -39.10
CA ARG A 4 49.99 9.84 -39.89
C ARG A 4 50.28 10.02 -41.41
N PRO A 5 49.51 9.39 -42.32
CA PRO A 5 48.41 10.09 -43.01
C PRO A 5 47.20 9.14 -43.28
N ALA A 6 46.41 9.29 -44.37
CA ALA A 6 45.29 10.25 -44.47
C ALA A 6 44.19 9.71 -45.43
N HIS A 7 43.07 10.45 -45.57
CA HIS A 7 42.00 10.23 -46.55
C HIS A 7 42.31 10.91 -47.91
N PRO A 8 41.61 10.52 -48.99
CA PRO A 8 40.47 11.30 -49.51
C PRO A 8 39.23 10.40 -49.76
N GLY A 9 38.04 10.89 -50.16
CA GLY A 9 37.53 12.27 -50.24
C GLY A 9 36.49 12.49 -51.35
N ARG A 10 35.20 12.68 -50.99
CA ARG A 10 34.03 13.17 -51.78
C ARG A 10 33.63 12.34 -53.04
N ALA A 11 32.38 11.91 -53.27
CA ALA A 11 31.02 12.49 -53.15
C ALA A 11 30.53 13.20 -54.42
N GLU A 12 29.45 12.69 -55.03
CA GLU A 12 28.50 13.47 -55.86
C GLU A 12 27.17 12.70 -56.09
N ARG A 13 26.07 13.46 -56.22
CA ARG A 13 24.73 13.06 -56.70
C ARG A 13 24.23 14.16 -57.64
N PRO A 14 23.64 13.82 -58.79
CA PRO A 14 22.25 14.21 -59.13
C PRO A 14 21.43 12.96 -59.54
N GLY A 15 20.10 12.90 -59.68
CA GLY A 15 19.11 13.87 -60.17
C GLY A 15 18.98 13.77 -61.71
N ALA A 16 17.82 13.55 -62.35
CA ALA A 16 16.45 13.22 -61.92
C ALA A 16 15.62 12.67 -63.13
N ARG A 17 14.42 12.09 -62.86
CA ARG A 17 13.20 11.95 -63.71
C ARG A 17 13.26 11.51 -65.20
N GLU A 18 12.49 10.46 -65.54
CA GLU A 18 11.27 10.41 -66.42
C GLU A 18 10.89 8.91 -66.64
N GLU A 19 9.64 8.48 -66.39
CA GLU A 19 8.56 8.16 -67.37
C GLU A 19 8.91 7.04 -68.38
N ALA A 20 8.07 6.05 -68.74
CA ALA A 20 6.77 5.54 -68.23
C ALA A 20 6.54 4.09 -68.80
N GLU A 21 5.29 3.60 -68.81
CA GLU A 21 4.82 2.27 -69.34
C GLU A 21 5.21 1.03 -68.50
N ALA A 22 4.32 0.29 -67.81
CA ALA A 22 2.95 -0.22 -68.04
C ALA A 22 2.89 -1.63 -68.67
N VAL A 23 2.79 -2.65 -67.81
CA VAL A 23 2.16 -3.95 -68.11
C VAL A 23 1.21 -4.27 -66.95
N GLY A 24 -0.05 -4.56 -67.26
CA GLY A 24 -1.13 -4.62 -66.27
C GLY A 24 -1.42 -6.01 -65.70
N THR A 25 -2.20 -6.01 -64.62
CA THR A 25 -2.93 -7.16 -64.07
C THR A 25 -4.35 -6.72 -63.68
N GLU A 26 -5.36 -7.49 -64.08
CA GLU A 26 -6.78 -7.19 -63.85
C GLU A 26 -7.24 -7.41 -62.39
N PRO A 27 -8.40 -6.85 -61.99
CA PRO A 27 -8.80 -6.72 -60.59
C PRO A 27 -9.79 -7.79 -60.10
N ALA A 28 -9.88 -7.97 -58.77
CA ALA A 28 -11.01 -8.66 -58.15
C ALA A 28 -11.32 -8.17 -56.72
N ALA A 29 -12.62 -8.01 -56.44
CA ALA A 29 -13.28 -7.95 -55.12
C ALA A 29 -12.84 -6.88 -54.11
N GLY A 30 -13.61 -5.78 -54.04
CA GLY A 30 -13.67 -4.94 -52.84
C GLY A 30 -14.49 -5.57 -51.72
N LEU A 31 -14.20 -5.18 -50.47
CA LEU A 31 -15.00 -5.51 -49.29
C LEU A 31 -15.39 -4.20 -48.57
N ASP A 32 -16.68 -4.07 -48.27
CA ASP A 32 -17.26 -2.88 -47.62
C ASP A 32 -16.73 -2.64 -46.20
N PRO A 33 -16.70 -1.39 -45.72
CA PRO A 33 -16.45 -1.09 -44.31
C PRO A 33 -17.59 -1.63 -43.42
N PRO A 34 -17.30 -2.07 -42.18
CA PRO A 34 -18.30 -2.65 -41.29
C PRO A 34 -19.36 -1.62 -40.87
N ARG A 35 -20.62 -2.05 -40.88
CA ARG A 35 -21.78 -1.24 -40.49
C ARG A 35 -21.85 -1.05 -38.97
N GLU A 36 -22.33 0.13 -38.56
CA GLU A 36 -22.66 0.42 -37.16
C GLU A 36 -23.78 -0.51 -36.68
N ALA A 37 -23.65 -1.01 -35.44
CA ALA A 37 -24.67 -1.85 -34.81
C ALA A 37 -25.59 -0.99 -33.93
N GLU A 38 -26.81 -0.74 -34.40
CA GLU A 38 -27.86 -0.12 -33.58
C GLU A 38 -28.23 -1.03 -32.40
N ILE A 39 -28.02 -0.54 -31.17
CA ILE A 39 -28.56 -1.19 -29.97
C ILE A 39 -29.96 -0.65 -29.71
N VAL A 40 -30.98 -1.39 -30.16
CA VAL A 40 -32.38 -1.11 -29.84
C VAL A 40 -32.71 -1.72 -28.48
N GLY A 41 -32.71 -0.89 -27.43
CA GLY A 41 -33.23 -1.22 -26.09
C GLY A 41 -34.18 -0.12 -25.62
N THR A 42 -35.43 -0.45 -25.33
CA THR A 42 -36.47 0.54 -25.05
C THR A 42 -36.46 1.05 -23.60
N ASP A 43 -36.74 2.34 -23.40
CA ASP A 43 -36.74 3.02 -22.08
C ASP A 43 -37.55 2.32 -20.96
N ARG A 44 -38.53 1.47 -21.31
CA ARG A 44 -39.41 0.80 -20.35
C ARG A 44 -38.72 -0.26 -19.47
N ASP A 45 -37.57 -0.79 -19.89
CA ASP A 45 -36.82 -1.78 -19.08
C ASP A 45 -35.93 -1.11 -18.01
N VAL A 46 -35.55 0.15 -18.22
CA VAL A 46 -34.68 0.91 -17.29
C VAL A 46 -35.46 1.31 -16.03
N ASP A 47 -36.73 1.69 -16.17
CA ASP A 47 -37.55 2.13 -15.03
C ASP A 47 -37.99 0.98 -14.13
N ARG A 48 -38.23 -0.22 -14.67
CA ARG A 48 -38.55 -1.41 -13.87
C ARG A 48 -37.41 -1.80 -12.92
N ILE A 49 -36.16 -1.66 -13.37
CA ILE A 49 -34.95 -1.88 -12.54
C ILE A 49 -34.77 -0.78 -11.46
N ARG A 50 -35.33 0.42 -11.66
CA ARG A 50 -35.26 1.52 -10.67
C ARG A 50 -36.23 1.31 -9.50
N GLU A 51 -37.38 0.69 -9.75
CA GLU A 51 -38.45 0.53 -8.76
C GLU A 51 -38.14 -0.64 -7.78
N ASP A 52 -37.69 -1.80 -8.28
CA ASP A 52 -37.24 -2.92 -7.44
C ASP A 52 -36.09 -2.50 -6.49
N ARG A 53 -35.19 -1.62 -6.95
CA ARG A 53 -34.08 -1.07 -6.15
C ARG A 53 -34.50 -0.08 -5.06
N ARG A 54 -35.76 0.36 -5.04
CA ARG A 54 -36.30 1.16 -3.92
C ARG A 54 -36.67 0.28 -2.73
N VAL A 55 -37.08 -0.97 -2.98
CA VAL A 55 -37.47 -1.94 -1.94
C VAL A 55 -36.21 -2.51 -1.25
N GLU A 56 -35.21 -2.96 -2.01
CA GLU A 56 -33.95 -3.48 -1.42
C GLU A 56 -33.15 -2.45 -0.59
N ARG A 57 -33.34 -1.14 -0.83
CA ARG A 57 -32.66 -0.09 -0.06
C ARG A 57 -33.15 0.04 1.38
N ALA A 58 -34.32 -0.51 1.73
CA ALA A 58 -34.82 -0.50 3.10
C ALA A 58 -34.12 -1.54 4.00
N ASP A 59 -33.85 -2.75 3.48
CA ASP A 59 -33.32 -3.86 4.29
C ASP A 59 -31.80 -3.82 4.52
N ARG A 60 -31.04 -3.13 3.65
CA ARG A 60 -29.56 -3.04 3.79
C ARG A 60 -29.06 -2.17 4.95
N ALA A 61 -29.96 -1.62 5.79
CA ALA A 61 -29.60 -1.02 7.07
C ALA A 61 -29.16 -2.03 8.15
N ARG A 62 -29.18 -3.35 7.87
CA ARG A 62 -28.84 -4.43 8.82
C ARG A 62 -27.90 -5.52 8.28
N VAL A 63 -26.79 -5.16 7.64
CA VAL A 63 -25.63 -6.04 7.44
C VAL A 63 -24.37 -5.20 7.65
N GLY A 64 -23.38 -5.53 8.48
CA GLY A 64 -23.09 -6.78 9.19
C GLY A 64 -21.59 -7.02 9.13
N HIS A 65 -20.90 -7.21 10.25
CA HIS A 65 -19.45 -7.46 10.27
C HIS A 65 -19.13 -8.86 9.70
N HIS A 66 -18.99 -8.99 8.39
CA HIS A 66 -18.55 -10.23 7.75
C HIS A 66 -17.03 -10.29 7.64
N ARG A 67 -16.40 -10.98 8.60
CA ARG A 67 -15.15 -11.72 8.40
C ARG A 67 -15.50 -12.94 7.55
N GLU A 68 -14.81 -13.18 6.44
CA GLU A 68 -14.81 -14.52 5.82
C GLU A 68 -13.54 -14.78 5.01
N ALA A 69 -13.12 -16.05 5.01
CA ALA A 69 -11.85 -16.49 4.44
C ALA A 69 -12.07 -17.04 3.02
N LEU A 70 -11.29 -16.55 2.05
CA LEU A 70 -11.32 -17.07 0.68
C LEU A 70 -10.24 -18.14 0.50
N VAL A 71 -10.70 -19.38 0.30
CA VAL A 71 -9.89 -20.57 0.13
C VAL A 71 -9.33 -20.65 -1.29
N ASN A 72 -8.00 -20.59 -1.44
CA ASN A 72 -7.32 -21.09 -2.63
C ASN A 72 -7.10 -22.60 -2.48
N ARG A 73 -7.75 -23.41 -3.32
CA ARG A 73 -7.45 -24.85 -3.48
C ARG A 73 -6.81 -25.06 -4.85
N GLY A 74 -5.53 -25.42 -4.86
CA GLY A 74 -4.88 -26.06 -6.01
C GLY A 74 -5.30 -27.54 -6.14
N PRO A 75 -4.95 -28.22 -7.26
CA PRO A 75 -5.39 -29.59 -7.53
C PRO A 75 -4.73 -30.64 -6.61
N ALA A 76 -5.39 -31.80 -6.51
CA ALA A 76 -5.22 -32.77 -5.43
C ALA A 76 -3.98 -33.68 -5.54
N GLY A 77 -3.53 -34.25 -4.40
CA GLY A 77 -2.56 -35.34 -4.44
C GLY A 77 -1.87 -35.81 -3.15
N VAL A 78 -2.52 -35.92 -1.98
CA VAL A 78 -1.95 -36.68 -0.83
C VAL A 78 -3.04 -37.48 -0.08
N GLN A 79 -2.72 -38.71 0.30
CA GLN A 79 -3.60 -39.64 1.01
C GLN A 79 -3.89 -39.21 2.46
N ALA A 80 -5.08 -39.55 2.97
CA ALA A 80 -5.49 -39.24 4.33
C ALA A 80 -4.80 -40.14 5.37
N LEU A 81 -4.20 -39.53 6.41
CA LEU A 81 -3.76 -40.21 7.62
C LEU A 81 -4.79 -39.99 8.74
N ALA A 82 -5.01 -41.04 9.55
CA ALA A 82 -6.02 -41.05 10.61
C ALA A 82 -5.68 -40.11 11.79
N PRO A 83 -6.69 -39.55 12.49
CA PRO A 83 -6.46 -38.63 13.61
C PRO A 83 -5.88 -39.31 14.84
N LEU A 84 -4.93 -38.63 15.51
CA LEU A 84 -4.39 -39.02 16.80
C LEU A 84 -5.35 -38.66 17.96
N PRO A 85 -5.34 -39.41 19.08
CA PRO A 85 -6.27 -39.21 20.18
C PRO A 85 -5.97 -37.95 21.01
N ALA A 86 -7.02 -37.41 21.65
CA ALA A 86 -6.94 -36.22 22.49
C ALA A 86 -6.17 -36.45 23.80
N ALA A 87 -5.44 -35.42 24.25
CA ALA A 87 -4.78 -35.41 25.55
C ALA A 87 -5.75 -34.97 26.67
N PRO A 88 -5.61 -35.48 27.91
CA PRO A 88 -6.56 -35.22 29.00
C PRO A 88 -6.39 -33.85 29.67
N ASP A 89 -7.50 -33.33 30.19
CA ASP A 89 -7.58 -32.06 30.91
C ASP A 89 -6.69 -32.00 32.16
N ARG A 90 -6.22 -30.79 32.48
CA ARG A 90 -5.63 -30.45 33.79
C ARG A 90 -6.38 -29.27 34.41
N GLU A 91 -7.07 -29.55 35.50
CA GLU A 91 -7.77 -28.55 36.31
C GLU A 91 -6.80 -27.54 36.95
N HIS A 92 -7.27 -26.30 37.15
CA HIS A 92 -6.66 -25.33 38.08
C HIS A 92 -7.76 -24.73 38.98
N PRO A 93 -7.51 -24.56 40.30
CA PRO A 93 -8.56 -24.28 41.28
C PRO A 93 -9.08 -22.82 41.26
N ARG A 94 -10.34 -22.66 41.65
CA ARG A 94 -11.09 -21.39 41.64
C ARG A 94 -10.85 -20.55 42.90
N ALA A 95 -10.70 -19.23 42.74
CA ALA A 95 -10.80 -18.25 43.83
C ALA A 95 -12.24 -17.68 43.95
N PRO A 96 -12.71 -17.29 45.15
CA PRO A 96 -14.13 -17.02 45.40
C PRO A 96 -14.61 -15.61 45.00
N ARG A 97 -15.86 -15.53 44.53
CA ARG A 97 -16.57 -14.28 44.22
C ARG A 97 -17.13 -13.62 45.49
N ARG A 98 -17.04 -12.29 45.61
CA ARG A 98 -17.91 -11.49 46.51
C ARG A 98 -19.00 -10.79 45.71
N ARG A 99 -20.19 -10.70 46.30
CA ARG A 99 -21.38 -10.03 45.74
C ARG A 99 -21.30 -8.51 45.94
N ILE A 100 -21.95 -7.77 45.06
CA ILE A 100 -22.24 -6.34 45.22
C ILE A 100 -23.76 -6.21 45.48
N HIS A 101 -24.17 -5.40 46.46
CA HIS A 101 -25.55 -4.96 46.67
C HIS A 101 -25.64 -3.44 46.46
N ALA A 102 -26.85 -2.96 46.17
CA ALA A 102 -27.15 -1.57 45.80
C ALA A 102 -27.53 -0.68 47.00
N GLY A 103 -27.50 0.64 46.76
CA GLY A 103 -27.87 1.76 47.64
C GLY A 103 -27.16 3.02 47.13
N GLU A 104 -27.81 3.88 46.35
CA GLU A 104 -28.63 5.03 46.79
C GLU A 104 -27.81 6.19 47.42
N GLY A 105 -27.97 7.41 46.90
CA GLY A 105 -27.65 8.64 47.66
C GLY A 105 -26.85 9.76 46.95
N LEU A 106 -27.58 10.75 46.42
CA LEU A 106 -27.36 12.21 46.58
C LEU A 106 -26.13 12.95 45.99
N GLU A 107 -26.48 13.93 45.13
CA GLU A 107 -26.06 15.36 45.12
C GLU A 107 -24.65 15.80 44.67
N GLU A 108 -24.64 16.71 43.67
CA GLU A 108 -23.59 17.73 43.49
C GLU A 108 -23.76 18.86 44.52
N PRO A 109 -22.71 19.64 44.88
CA PRO A 109 -22.45 20.85 44.10
C PRO A 109 -20.98 21.26 43.95
N GLY A 110 -20.74 22.16 42.98
CA GLY A 110 -19.42 22.63 42.55
C GLY A 110 -18.57 23.41 43.56
N ALA A 111 -17.31 23.61 43.15
CA ALA A 111 -16.30 24.37 43.88
C ALA A 111 -15.77 25.53 43.01
N GLY A 112 -15.97 26.76 43.49
CA GLY A 112 -15.39 27.96 42.89
C GLY A 112 -13.92 28.17 43.29
N PHE A 113 -13.16 28.83 42.41
CA PHE A 113 -11.79 29.28 42.70
C PHE A 113 -11.78 30.62 43.46
N PRO A 114 -11.00 30.76 44.54
CA PRO A 114 -10.47 32.04 44.99
C PRO A 114 -9.03 32.25 44.48
N ALA A 115 -8.72 33.49 44.10
CA ALA A 115 -7.37 33.89 43.69
C ALA A 115 -6.49 34.28 44.90
N GLY A 116 -5.20 33.99 44.83
CA GLY A 116 -4.19 34.45 45.81
C GLY A 116 -2.92 34.92 45.11
N ARG A 117 -2.52 36.18 45.34
CA ARG A 117 -1.28 36.78 44.79
C ARG A 117 -0.13 36.63 45.79
N GLY A 118 1.11 36.49 45.33
CA GLY A 118 2.29 36.40 46.22
C GLY A 118 3.66 36.47 45.52
N SER A 119 4.06 37.68 45.14
CA SER A 119 5.44 38.22 45.06
C SER A 119 6.70 37.30 45.06
N ARG A 120 7.52 37.48 44.00
CA ARG A 120 9.00 37.35 43.90
C ARG A 120 9.75 38.29 44.90
N PRO A 121 11.11 38.26 45.12
CA PRO A 121 12.19 38.04 44.10
C PRO A 121 13.58 37.46 44.54
N VAL A 122 14.52 37.36 43.56
CA VAL A 122 16.01 37.18 43.64
C VAL A 122 16.54 35.83 44.19
N GLY A 123 17.55 35.16 43.63
CA GLY A 123 18.30 35.34 42.36
C GLY A 123 19.57 34.45 42.28
N ALA A 124 20.30 34.58 41.16
CA ALA A 124 21.69 34.13 40.88
C ALA A 124 22.04 32.63 40.66
N ALA A 125 22.63 32.40 39.48
CA ALA A 125 23.75 31.50 39.14
C ALA A 125 23.59 29.96 39.17
N GLY A 126 23.68 29.37 37.97
CA GLY A 126 23.91 27.94 37.72
C GLY A 126 23.83 27.67 36.21
N ARG A 127 24.98 27.52 35.53
CA ARG A 127 25.03 27.20 34.09
C ARG A 127 24.91 25.70 33.89
N GLU A 128 24.17 25.27 32.88
CA GLU A 128 24.52 24.11 32.05
C GLU A 128 23.91 24.28 30.65
N GLU A 129 24.63 23.82 29.62
CA GLU A 129 24.35 24.16 28.22
C GLU A 129 23.49 23.11 27.52
N GLU A 130 22.18 23.37 27.37
CA GLU A 130 21.32 22.56 26.50
C GLU A 130 21.42 23.01 25.04
N GLY A 131 22.25 22.30 24.28
CA GLY A 131 22.47 22.51 22.84
C GLY A 131 21.26 22.16 21.99
N ALA A 132 20.25 23.04 21.95
CA ALA A 132 19.07 22.91 21.11
C ALA A 132 19.40 23.01 19.60
N ASN A 133 19.85 21.90 19.00
CA ASN A 133 20.16 21.82 17.57
C ASN A 133 18.88 21.82 16.72
N ARG A 134 18.35 23.02 16.53
CA ARG A 134 17.14 23.35 15.77
C ARG A 134 17.36 22.98 14.29
N LEU A 135 16.58 22.03 13.76
CA LEU A 135 16.64 21.64 12.35
C LEU A 135 16.64 22.89 11.45
N ARG A 136 17.71 23.06 10.66
CA ARG A 136 17.83 24.16 9.72
C ARG A 136 16.76 24.02 8.63
N ARG A 137 15.72 24.85 8.71
CA ARG A 137 14.81 25.10 7.59
C ARG A 137 15.53 25.92 6.52
N SER A 138 15.86 25.28 5.42
CA SER A 138 16.00 25.88 4.08
C SER A 138 15.17 25.00 3.14
N GLY A 139 14.39 25.51 2.19
CA GLY A 139 14.26 26.89 1.70
C GLY A 139 13.89 26.81 0.22
N ALA A 140 12.81 27.49 -0.20
CA ALA A 140 12.17 27.38 -1.52
C ALA A 140 11.51 26.00 -1.83
N PRO A 141 10.47 25.97 -2.70
CA PRO A 141 9.91 24.71 -3.21
C PRO A 141 10.89 24.07 -4.18
N GLY A 142 11.74 23.18 -3.66
CA GLY A 142 12.56 22.30 -4.49
C GLY A 142 11.66 21.51 -5.44
N LYS A 143 12.11 21.34 -6.70
CA LYS A 143 11.41 20.52 -7.69
C LYS A 143 11.04 19.16 -7.06
N VAL A 144 9.75 18.83 -7.06
CA VAL A 144 9.28 17.50 -6.67
C VAL A 144 10.07 16.49 -7.51
N PRO A 145 10.65 15.43 -6.91
CA PRO A 145 11.35 14.39 -7.65
C PRO A 145 10.47 13.87 -8.80
N ALA A 146 11.07 13.61 -9.96
CA ALA A 146 10.32 13.24 -11.15
C ALA A 146 9.42 12.02 -10.85
N MET A 147 8.11 12.24 -10.94
CA MET A 147 7.07 11.24 -10.76
C MET A 147 7.33 10.08 -11.74
N GLN A 148 7.13 8.83 -11.31
CA GLN A 148 7.13 7.71 -12.26
C GLN A 148 5.93 7.86 -13.19
N ALA A 149 6.20 8.33 -14.41
CA ALA A 149 5.16 8.54 -15.41
C ALA A 149 4.45 7.21 -15.71
N PRO A 150 3.12 7.18 -15.80
CA PRO A 150 2.40 5.99 -16.22
C PRO A 150 2.70 5.75 -17.71
N PRO A 151 2.53 4.51 -18.22
CA PRO A 151 2.58 4.27 -19.65
C PRO A 151 1.51 5.12 -20.37
N PRO A 152 1.73 5.45 -21.66
CA PRO A 152 0.77 6.20 -22.46
C PRO A 152 -0.51 5.40 -22.72
N ASP A 153 -0.38 4.06 -22.81
CA ASP A 153 -1.50 3.14 -22.90
C ASP A 153 -2.37 3.20 -21.62
N ARG A 154 -3.70 3.34 -21.79
CA ARG A 154 -4.64 3.39 -20.67
C ARG A 154 -5.00 2.03 -20.11
N ASP A 155 -4.83 0.98 -20.90
CA ASP A 155 -5.26 -0.38 -20.62
C ASP A 155 -4.10 -1.28 -20.15
N ALA A 156 -2.87 -0.77 -20.24
CA ALA A 156 -1.68 -1.40 -19.66
C ALA A 156 -1.67 -1.33 -18.12
N VAL A 157 -1.45 -2.47 -17.47
CA VAL A 157 -1.15 -2.52 -16.04
C VAL A 157 0.28 -2.02 -15.79
N ALA A 158 0.41 -1.05 -14.89
CA ALA A 158 1.67 -0.44 -14.52
C ALA A 158 1.87 -0.39 -13.00
N PHE A 159 3.12 -0.19 -12.59
CA PHE A 159 3.53 -0.29 -11.19
C PHE A 159 4.39 0.89 -10.77
N TRP A 160 4.11 1.41 -9.59
CA TRP A 160 5.09 2.14 -8.80
C TRP A 160 6.17 1.18 -8.30
N ARG A 161 7.43 1.62 -8.33
CA ARG A 161 8.59 0.93 -7.73
C ARG A 161 9.48 1.94 -7.01
N PRO A 162 10.34 1.54 -6.06
CA PRO A 162 11.42 2.40 -5.58
C PRO A 162 12.28 2.93 -6.74
N ALA A 163 12.87 4.11 -6.59
CA ALA A 163 13.77 4.65 -7.61
C ALA A 163 15.07 3.81 -7.72
N PRO A 164 15.74 3.79 -8.89
CA PRO A 164 17.04 3.15 -9.02
C PRO A 164 18.05 3.69 -8.00
N GLY A 165 18.67 2.80 -7.22
CA GLY A 165 19.62 3.14 -6.16
C GLY A 165 19.00 3.41 -4.77
N ASP A 166 17.69 3.62 -4.69
CA ASP A 166 16.99 3.88 -3.42
C ASP A 166 16.60 2.59 -2.66
N PHE A 167 16.62 1.44 -3.33
CA PHE A 167 16.31 0.13 -2.78
C PHE A 167 17.06 -0.97 -3.56
N PRO A 168 17.39 -2.13 -2.96
CA PRO A 168 18.09 -3.20 -3.66
C PRO A 168 17.34 -3.66 -4.93
N PRO A 169 17.94 -3.54 -6.13
CA PRO A 169 17.22 -3.57 -7.40
C PRO A 169 16.67 -4.96 -7.77
N ARG A 170 17.15 -6.02 -7.12
CA ARG A 170 16.66 -7.40 -7.29
C ARG A 170 15.54 -7.78 -6.31
N ALA A 171 15.23 -6.93 -5.32
CA ALA A 171 14.02 -7.12 -4.52
C ALA A 171 12.80 -6.78 -5.39
N GLY A 172 11.87 -7.71 -5.54
CA GLY A 172 10.66 -7.54 -6.33
C GLY A 172 9.61 -6.65 -5.66
N PHE A 173 9.98 -5.47 -5.12
CA PHE A 173 9.04 -4.57 -4.46
C PHE A 173 8.35 -3.65 -5.46
N ALA A 174 7.03 -3.77 -5.57
CA ALA A 174 6.22 -2.96 -6.48
C ALA A 174 4.80 -2.78 -5.93
N LEU A 175 4.10 -1.71 -6.34
CA LEU A 175 2.66 -1.54 -6.14
C LEU A 175 1.99 -1.23 -7.48
N ALA A 176 0.94 -1.97 -7.85
CA ALA A 176 0.20 -1.68 -9.07
C ALA A 176 -0.65 -0.42 -8.93
N PHE A 177 -0.70 0.40 -9.98
CA PHE A 177 -1.64 1.51 -10.09
C PHE A 177 -3.07 1.02 -10.36
N ARG A 178 -4.08 1.89 -10.20
CA ARG A 178 -5.51 1.57 -10.43
C ARG A 178 -5.92 1.34 -11.90
N ARG A 179 -4.98 1.39 -12.85
CA ARG A 179 -5.21 1.41 -14.31
C ARG A 179 -4.91 0.04 -14.95
N GLY A 180 -5.53 -0.23 -16.09
CA GLY A 180 -5.36 -1.47 -16.87
C GLY A 180 -6.27 -2.64 -16.48
N GLY A 181 -7.28 -2.43 -15.65
CA GLY A 181 -8.26 -3.45 -15.26
C GLY A 181 -9.59 -3.37 -16.00
N VAL A 182 -10.58 -4.13 -15.50
CA VAL A 182 -11.92 -4.27 -16.08
C VAL A 182 -13.07 -3.94 -15.11
N SER A 183 -12.76 -3.59 -13.86
CA SER A 183 -13.80 -3.19 -12.91
C SER A 183 -14.43 -1.86 -13.32
N LEU A 184 -15.72 -1.72 -13.07
CA LEU A 184 -16.48 -0.48 -13.29
C LEU A 184 -16.47 0.40 -12.03
N ASP A 185 -16.96 1.63 -12.13
CA ASP A 185 -17.12 2.52 -10.97
C ASP A 185 -18.03 1.88 -9.89
N PRO A 186 -17.70 2.06 -8.59
CA PRO A 186 -16.64 2.90 -8.03
C PRO A 186 -15.24 2.24 -7.95
N TYR A 187 -15.06 1.06 -8.55
CA TYR A 187 -13.84 0.24 -8.47
C TYR A 187 -12.93 0.40 -9.70
N ALA A 188 -13.20 1.35 -10.60
CA ALA A 188 -12.50 1.50 -11.86
C ALA A 188 -10.98 1.74 -11.66
N SER A 189 -10.06 0.99 -12.28
CA SER A 189 -10.26 -0.15 -13.20
C SER A 189 -9.65 -1.46 -12.68
N LEU A 190 -8.46 -1.40 -12.05
CA LEU A 190 -7.68 -2.57 -11.61
C LEU A 190 -7.85 -2.83 -10.11
N ASN A 191 -9.09 -3.06 -9.66
CA ASN A 191 -9.32 -3.48 -8.28
C ASN A 191 -8.87 -4.94 -8.05
N LEU A 192 -8.01 -5.17 -7.06
CA LEU A 192 -7.48 -6.50 -6.69
C LEU A 192 -8.13 -7.07 -5.41
N GLY A 193 -8.96 -6.28 -4.72
CA GLY A 193 -9.66 -6.66 -3.49
C GLY A 193 -11.02 -7.32 -3.78
N LEU A 194 -11.22 -8.55 -3.31
CA LEU A 194 -12.51 -9.24 -3.39
C LEU A 194 -13.50 -8.76 -2.31
N GLY A 195 -13.01 -8.42 -1.11
CA GLY A 195 -13.84 -8.04 0.04
C GLY A 195 -14.29 -6.57 0.07
N VAL A 196 -14.49 -5.90 -1.07
CA VAL A 196 -14.91 -4.48 -1.14
C VAL A 196 -16.26 -4.24 -1.80
N GLY A 197 -16.93 -5.29 -2.28
CA GLY A 197 -18.24 -5.18 -2.94
C GLY A 197 -18.19 -4.97 -4.47
N ASP A 198 -17.04 -5.25 -5.08
CA ASP A 198 -16.86 -5.30 -6.54
C ASP A 198 -17.27 -6.67 -7.10
N GLU A 199 -17.45 -6.77 -8.41
CA GLU A 199 -17.81 -8.02 -9.07
C GLU A 199 -16.62 -9.01 -9.10
N GLU A 200 -16.84 -10.22 -8.58
CA GLU A 200 -15.77 -11.23 -8.44
C GLU A 200 -15.08 -11.58 -9.77
N ARG A 201 -15.82 -11.68 -10.89
CA ARG A 201 -15.22 -11.96 -12.21
C ARG A 201 -14.23 -10.87 -12.62
N SER A 202 -14.56 -9.61 -12.34
CA SER A 202 -13.77 -8.44 -12.69
C SER A 202 -12.49 -8.38 -11.84
N VAL A 203 -12.61 -8.64 -10.54
CA VAL A 203 -11.44 -8.74 -9.63
C VAL A 203 -10.53 -9.91 -10.01
N ARG A 204 -11.08 -11.07 -10.42
CA ARG A 204 -10.28 -12.22 -10.88
C ARG A 204 -9.53 -11.91 -12.18
N GLU A 205 -10.17 -11.27 -13.15
CA GLU A 205 -9.51 -10.81 -14.38
C GLU A 205 -8.43 -9.75 -14.08
N ASN A 206 -8.70 -8.80 -13.18
CA ASN A 206 -7.71 -7.80 -12.73
C ASN A 206 -6.47 -8.47 -12.14
N ARG A 207 -6.65 -9.51 -11.32
CA ARG A 207 -5.53 -10.28 -10.75
C ARG A 207 -4.74 -11.06 -11.80
N ARG A 208 -5.42 -11.66 -12.78
CA ARG A 208 -4.77 -12.31 -13.93
C ARG A 208 -3.89 -11.31 -14.69
N ARG A 209 -4.41 -10.11 -14.99
CA ARG A 209 -3.67 -9.02 -15.64
C ARG A 209 -2.50 -8.52 -14.80
N HIS A 210 -2.73 -8.33 -13.49
CA HIS A 210 -1.70 -7.91 -12.54
C HIS A 210 -0.54 -8.90 -12.48
N ASN A 211 -0.84 -10.19 -12.29
CA ASN A 211 0.19 -11.24 -12.21
C ASN A 211 1.00 -11.32 -13.51
N ALA A 212 0.33 -11.31 -14.67
CA ALA A 212 1.00 -11.32 -15.97
C ALA A 212 1.94 -10.11 -16.15
N ALA A 213 1.47 -8.89 -15.84
CA ALA A 213 2.27 -7.67 -15.97
C ALA A 213 3.39 -7.56 -14.91
N ALA A 214 3.29 -8.28 -13.79
CA ALA A 214 4.31 -8.36 -12.75
C ALA A 214 5.38 -9.44 -13.02
N GLY A 215 5.18 -10.32 -14.01
CA GLY A 215 6.02 -11.51 -14.20
C GLY A 215 5.83 -12.56 -13.10
N ILE A 216 4.62 -12.64 -12.52
CA ILE A 216 4.25 -13.66 -11.54
C ILE A 216 3.75 -14.89 -12.31
N GLU A 217 4.64 -15.87 -12.47
CA GLU A 217 4.34 -17.18 -13.04
C GLU A 217 3.87 -18.15 -11.93
N GLY A 218 2.89 -18.99 -12.25
CA GLY A 218 2.34 -19.98 -11.31
C GLY A 218 1.27 -19.41 -10.37
N ASP A 219 1.43 -19.64 -9.07
CA ASP A 219 0.43 -19.29 -8.05
C ASP A 219 0.28 -17.77 -7.81
N GLU A 220 -0.93 -17.35 -7.42
CA GLU A 220 -1.15 -15.97 -6.95
C GLU A 220 -0.25 -15.63 -5.74
N PRO A 221 0.16 -14.36 -5.57
CA PRO A 221 0.82 -13.93 -4.35
C PRO A 221 0.05 -14.30 -3.08
N LEU A 222 0.76 -14.83 -2.09
CA LEU A 222 0.19 -15.18 -0.79
C LEU A 222 -0.28 -13.91 -0.05
N ARG A 223 -1.41 -14.02 0.66
CA ARG A 223 -2.09 -12.89 1.31
C ARG A 223 -2.46 -13.19 2.75
N LEU A 224 -2.67 -12.12 3.51
CA LEU A 224 -3.10 -12.15 4.90
C LEU A 224 -4.53 -11.64 5.05
N HIS A 225 -5.17 -12.02 6.16
CA HIS A 225 -6.33 -11.30 6.67
C HIS A 225 -5.82 -10.09 7.47
N GLN A 226 -5.70 -8.95 6.80
CA GLN A 226 -5.14 -7.72 7.39
C GLN A 226 -6.10 -7.15 8.45
N VAL A 227 -5.62 -7.04 9.71
CA VAL A 227 -6.41 -6.61 10.87
C VAL A 227 -5.98 -5.24 11.42
N HIS A 228 -5.04 -4.56 10.74
CA HIS A 228 -4.42 -3.30 11.16
C HIS A 228 -3.68 -3.40 12.51
N GLY A 229 -3.15 -4.59 12.83
CA GLY A 229 -2.33 -4.84 14.00
C GLY A 229 -0.83 -4.76 13.69
N ARG A 230 -0.01 -5.46 14.52
CA ARG A 230 1.46 -5.53 14.37
C ARG A 230 2.02 -6.94 14.14
N ARG A 231 1.17 -7.94 13.90
CA ARG A 231 1.59 -9.35 13.74
C ARG A 231 2.22 -9.56 12.37
N ILE A 232 3.40 -10.17 12.36
CA ILE A 232 4.15 -10.56 11.17
C ILE A 232 4.30 -12.09 11.17
N VAL A 233 4.19 -12.73 10.01
CA VAL A 233 4.21 -14.21 9.86
C VAL A 233 5.06 -14.64 8.67
N GLU A 234 5.52 -15.89 8.64
CA GLU A 234 6.22 -16.44 7.48
C GLU A 234 5.22 -16.94 6.40
N PRO A 235 5.55 -16.90 5.09
CA PRO A 235 4.61 -17.22 4.00
C PRO A 235 3.80 -18.50 4.16
N ARG A 236 4.41 -19.59 4.66
CA ARG A 236 3.74 -20.89 4.90
C ARG A 236 2.60 -20.87 5.93
N GLN A 237 2.44 -19.76 6.67
CA GLN A 237 1.37 -19.58 7.67
C GLN A 237 0.12 -18.92 7.07
N ALA A 238 0.19 -18.43 5.83
CA ALA A 238 -0.93 -17.81 5.15
C ALA A 238 -1.94 -18.84 4.60
N PRO A 239 -3.24 -18.49 4.51
CA PRO A 239 -3.85 -17.24 4.97
C PRO A 239 -4.13 -17.24 6.48
N CYS A 240 -3.74 -16.18 7.18
CA CYS A 240 -4.05 -15.98 8.59
C CYS A 240 -4.20 -14.49 8.94
N GLU A 241 -4.68 -14.18 10.15
CA GLU A 241 -4.73 -12.80 10.66
C GLU A 241 -3.33 -12.28 10.99
N ALA A 242 -2.86 -11.32 10.21
CA ALA A 242 -1.57 -10.64 10.33
C ALA A 242 -1.53 -9.42 9.39
N ASP A 243 -0.57 -8.52 9.61
CA ASP A 243 -0.36 -7.30 8.81
C ASP A 243 1.06 -7.22 8.23
N GLY A 244 1.81 -8.33 8.22
CA GLY A 244 3.06 -8.41 7.48
C GLY A 244 3.58 -9.82 7.28
N PHE A 245 4.46 -9.96 6.29
CA PHE A 245 5.21 -11.18 5.98
C PHE A 245 6.68 -11.03 6.37
N LEU A 246 7.31 -12.09 6.87
CA LEU A 246 8.75 -12.27 7.01
C LEU A 246 9.22 -13.31 5.99
N LEU A 247 10.02 -12.88 5.02
CA LEU A 247 10.47 -13.65 3.87
C LEU A 247 11.92 -14.08 3.99
N ARG A 248 12.23 -15.14 3.26
CA ARG A 248 13.55 -15.69 2.95
C ARG A 248 13.79 -15.61 1.44
N ALA A 249 15.05 -15.59 1.02
CA ALA A 249 15.41 -15.73 -0.39
C ALA A 249 14.76 -16.98 -1.01
N GLY A 250 14.08 -16.82 -2.15
CA GLY A 250 13.41 -17.91 -2.85
C GLY A 250 11.99 -18.23 -2.36
N ASP A 251 11.47 -17.58 -1.32
CA ASP A 251 10.05 -17.71 -0.94
C ASP A 251 9.10 -17.28 -2.09
N PRO A 252 7.84 -17.77 -2.08
CA PRO A 252 6.82 -17.31 -3.03
C PRO A 252 6.58 -15.80 -2.98
N TRP A 253 5.96 -15.27 -4.03
CA TRP A 253 5.43 -13.92 -4.02
C TRP A 253 4.43 -13.73 -2.87
N VAL A 254 4.52 -12.59 -2.19
CA VAL A 254 3.53 -12.17 -1.19
C VAL A 254 2.92 -10.82 -1.56
N ALA A 255 1.69 -10.56 -1.11
CA ALA A 255 0.99 -9.30 -1.32
C ALA A 255 0.31 -8.78 -0.05
N VAL A 256 0.35 -7.46 0.13
CA VAL A 256 -0.52 -6.72 1.06
C VAL A 256 -1.45 -5.79 0.28
N SER A 257 -2.71 -5.75 0.69
CA SER A 257 -3.73 -4.91 0.06
C SER A 257 -3.74 -3.51 0.67
N ALA A 258 -3.82 -2.46 -0.16
CA ALA A 258 -3.78 -1.08 0.30
C ALA A 258 -4.74 -0.17 -0.47
N ALA A 259 -5.34 0.76 0.27
CA ALA A 259 -5.81 2.05 -0.21
C ALA A 259 -5.63 3.01 0.98
N ASP A 260 -4.75 4.00 0.84
CA ASP A 260 -4.25 4.92 1.88
C ASP A 260 -3.31 4.37 2.95
N CYS A 261 -3.46 3.14 3.43
CA CYS A 261 -2.49 2.55 4.36
C CYS A 261 -1.15 2.24 3.65
N ALA A 262 -0.02 2.40 4.33
CA ALA A 262 1.30 2.34 3.70
C ALA A 262 1.80 0.91 3.53
N PRO A 263 2.15 0.48 2.30
CA PRO A 263 2.96 -0.71 2.11
C PRO A 263 4.42 -0.39 2.41
N VAL A 264 5.07 -1.20 3.25
CA VAL A 264 6.48 -1.00 3.63
C VAL A 264 7.26 -2.28 3.37
N ALA A 265 8.32 -2.20 2.57
CA ALA A 265 9.28 -3.29 2.42
C ALA A 265 10.56 -2.96 3.19
N ILE A 266 11.09 -3.93 3.94
CA ILE A 266 12.43 -3.83 4.56
C ILE A 266 13.20 -5.08 4.16
N VAL A 267 14.39 -4.94 3.56
CA VAL A 267 15.17 -6.08 3.06
C VAL A 267 16.62 -5.99 3.50
N ALA A 268 17.24 -7.15 3.70
CA ALA A 268 18.68 -7.25 3.85
C ALA A 268 19.38 -6.88 2.54
N GLU A 269 20.55 -6.23 2.64
CA GLU A 269 21.43 -5.90 1.51
C GLU A 269 21.84 -7.13 0.68
N ASP A 270 21.96 -8.31 1.29
CA ASP A 270 22.22 -9.60 0.62
C ASP A 270 20.97 -10.32 0.09
N LEU A 271 19.78 -9.76 0.34
CA LEU A 271 18.47 -10.32 -0.03
C LEU A 271 18.14 -11.71 0.57
N GLY A 272 18.91 -12.19 1.55
CA GLY A 272 18.63 -13.46 2.25
C GLY A 272 17.37 -13.44 3.13
N ARG A 273 16.95 -12.23 3.54
CA ARG A 273 15.80 -11.94 4.40
C ARG A 273 15.14 -10.61 4.05
N GLY A 274 13.86 -10.49 4.38
CA GLY A 274 13.14 -9.22 4.30
C GLY A 274 11.70 -9.34 4.82
N VAL A 275 10.97 -8.24 4.81
CA VAL A 275 9.55 -8.17 5.20
C VAL A 275 8.75 -7.34 4.20
N LEU A 276 7.46 -7.64 4.09
CA LEU A 276 6.46 -6.76 3.50
C LEU A 276 5.37 -6.50 4.53
N LEU A 277 5.07 -5.24 4.82
CA LEU A 277 4.15 -4.80 5.87
C LEU A 277 2.99 -3.99 5.28
N HIS A 278 1.81 -4.16 5.88
CA HIS A 278 0.67 -3.24 5.80
C HIS A 278 0.69 -2.33 7.04
N CYS A 279 0.97 -1.04 6.83
CA CYS A 279 1.10 -0.07 7.92
C CYS A 279 0.06 1.05 7.77
N GLY A 280 -1.14 0.83 8.30
CA GLY A 280 -2.08 1.91 8.62
C GLY A 280 -1.67 2.64 9.91
N TRP A 281 -2.39 3.70 10.28
CA TRP A 281 -2.08 4.48 11.50
C TRP A 281 -2.01 3.63 12.78
N ARG A 282 -2.85 2.59 12.90
CA ARG A 282 -2.80 1.64 14.02
C ARG A 282 -1.49 0.84 14.02
N GLY A 283 -1.07 0.31 12.88
CA GLY A 283 0.21 -0.39 12.73
C GLY A 283 1.42 0.52 13.01
N ALA A 284 1.35 1.79 12.61
CA ALA A 284 2.38 2.79 12.90
C ALA A 284 2.47 3.09 14.42
N ARG A 285 1.34 3.30 15.08
CA ARG A 285 1.23 3.47 16.55
C ARG A 285 1.70 2.23 17.32
N GLU A 286 1.35 1.05 16.85
CA GLU A 286 1.82 -0.25 17.37
C GLU A 286 3.26 -0.61 16.89
N ARG A 287 3.94 0.33 16.23
CA ARG A 287 5.34 0.27 15.78
C ARG A 287 5.70 -0.99 14.98
N ILE A 288 4.81 -1.45 14.10
CA ILE A 288 5.03 -2.65 13.26
C ILE A 288 6.35 -2.60 12.48
N ALA A 289 6.73 -1.41 11.99
CA ALA A 289 7.97 -1.20 11.25
C ALA A 289 9.22 -1.43 12.11
N ALA A 290 9.26 -0.91 13.34
CA ALA A 290 10.34 -1.18 14.29
C ALA A 290 10.35 -2.65 14.75
N HIS A 291 9.18 -3.24 14.98
CA HIS A 291 9.07 -4.66 15.32
C HIS A 291 9.63 -5.57 14.22
N ALA A 292 9.42 -5.22 12.96
CA ALA A 292 9.98 -5.95 11.82
C ALA A 292 11.52 -5.90 11.77
N VAL A 293 12.12 -4.76 12.13
CA VAL A 293 13.58 -4.64 12.28
C VAL A 293 14.10 -5.57 13.37
N SER A 294 13.44 -5.62 14.54
CA SER A 294 13.80 -6.57 15.60
C SER A 294 13.66 -8.03 15.15
N LEU A 295 12.63 -8.38 14.37
CA LEU A 295 12.50 -9.73 13.82
C LEU A 295 13.66 -10.07 12.86
N LEU A 296 14.05 -9.14 11.99
CA LEU A 296 15.19 -9.31 11.08
C LEU A 296 16.52 -9.46 11.85
N GLU A 297 16.70 -8.71 12.92
CA GLU A 297 17.83 -8.84 13.86
C GLU A 297 17.86 -10.22 14.53
N THR A 298 16.72 -10.73 15.02
CA THR A 298 16.64 -12.08 15.62
C THR A 298 16.93 -13.23 14.65
N VAL A 299 16.84 -13.01 13.33
CA VAL A 299 17.24 -14.00 12.30
C VAL A 299 18.61 -13.70 11.69
N GLY A 300 19.42 -12.86 12.35
CA GLY A 300 20.83 -12.64 12.04
C GLY A 300 21.15 -11.48 11.10
N VAL A 301 20.20 -10.60 10.80
CA VAL A 301 20.42 -9.45 9.91
C VAL A 301 20.77 -8.20 10.71
N ALA A 302 21.97 -7.67 10.53
CA ALA A 302 22.40 -6.41 11.12
C ALA A 302 21.53 -5.23 10.60
N ARG A 303 21.02 -4.39 11.51
CA ARG A 303 20.11 -3.25 11.19
C ARG A 303 20.73 -2.26 10.22
N GLU A 304 22.05 -2.11 10.25
CA GLU A 304 22.86 -1.22 9.41
C GLU A 304 22.90 -1.68 7.94
N ARG A 305 22.62 -2.98 7.69
CA ARG A 305 22.53 -3.61 6.37
C ARG A 305 21.09 -3.73 5.86
N LEU A 306 20.12 -3.12 6.53
CA LEU A 306 18.74 -3.07 6.07
C LEU A 306 18.50 -1.88 5.14
N HIS A 307 17.70 -2.09 4.10
CA HIS A 307 17.08 -1.04 3.31
C HIS A 307 15.58 -1.04 3.56
N ALA A 308 14.95 0.13 3.66
CA ALA A 308 13.52 0.27 3.83
C ALA A 308 12.91 1.19 2.77
N ALA A 309 11.87 0.72 2.10
CA ALA A 309 11.08 1.48 1.14
C ALA A 309 9.61 1.55 1.59
N ILE A 310 9.11 2.78 1.74
CA ILE A 310 7.72 3.11 2.07
C ILE A 310 7.03 3.52 0.75
N GLY A 311 6.07 2.70 0.33
CA GLY A 311 5.33 2.91 -0.92
C GLY A 311 4.16 3.90 -0.81
N PRO A 312 3.41 4.08 -1.91
CA PRO A 312 2.35 5.09 -2.01
C PRO A 312 1.27 4.90 -0.96
N CYS A 313 0.96 5.96 -0.23
CA CYS A 313 -0.02 5.96 0.85
C CYS A 313 -0.59 7.36 1.08
N ILE A 314 -1.45 7.54 2.08
CA ILE A 314 -2.00 8.85 2.41
C ILE A 314 -1.01 9.67 3.25
N ARG A 315 -0.93 10.97 2.97
CA ARG A 315 0.01 11.90 3.60
C ARG A 315 -0.72 13.03 4.32
N ALA A 316 -0.01 13.83 5.12
CA ALA A 316 -0.61 14.89 5.94
C ALA A 316 -1.51 15.86 5.16
N CYS A 317 -1.21 16.14 3.88
CA CYS A 317 -2.04 16.96 2.99
C CYS A 317 -3.48 16.43 2.75
N CYS A 318 -3.77 15.17 3.08
CA CYS A 318 -5.08 14.53 2.93
C CYS A 318 -5.50 13.68 4.14
N PHE A 319 -4.68 13.64 5.20
CA PHE A 319 -4.91 12.79 6.38
C PHE A 319 -5.17 13.57 7.67
N PRO A 320 -6.13 14.53 7.71
CA PRO A 320 -6.61 15.04 8.98
C PRO A 320 -7.23 13.90 9.79
N ILE A 321 -7.00 13.92 11.09
CA ILE A 321 -7.41 12.94 12.08
C ILE A 321 -8.14 13.62 13.24
N GLY A 322 -8.84 12.84 14.06
CA GLY A 322 -9.43 13.36 15.29
C GLY A 322 -8.40 13.53 16.40
N PRO A 323 -8.68 14.36 17.43
CA PRO A 323 -7.78 14.59 18.56
C PRO A 323 -7.42 13.29 19.30
N GLU A 324 -8.33 12.32 19.34
CA GLU A 324 -8.14 11.00 19.95
C GLU A 324 -7.08 10.14 19.24
N VAL A 325 -6.91 10.30 17.93
CA VAL A 325 -5.81 9.67 17.18
C VAL A 325 -4.55 10.52 17.29
N ALA A 326 -4.67 11.85 17.24
CA ALA A 326 -3.53 12.76 17.31
C ALA A 326 -2.74 12.62 18.62
N ALA A 327 -3.43 12.44 19.75
CA ALA A 327 -2.83 12.22 21.07
C ALA A 327 -2.01 10.92 21.20
N GLN A 328 -2.02 10.04 20.18
CA GLN A 328 -1.25 8.79 20.15
C GLN A 328 0.10 8.90 19.42
N PHE A 329 0.47 10.09 18.92
CA PHE A 329 1.71 10.34 18.17
C PHE A 329 2.50 11.53 18.75
N ASP A 330 3.81 11.57 18.53
CA ASP A 330 4.63 12.76 18.83
C ASP A 330 4.10 13.96 18.02
N PRO A 331 3.84 15.13 18.64
CA PRO A 331 3.39 16.34 17.94
C PRO A 331 4.23 16.75 16.72
N LYS A 332 5.51 16.37 16.64
CA LYS A 332 6.39 16.60 15.47
C LYS A 332 5.96 15.84 14.22
N LEU A 333 5.18 14.77 14.36
CA LEU A 333 4.62 13.97 13.27
C LEU A 333 3.25 14.50 12.80
N LEU A 334 2.76 15.56 13.45
CA LEU A 334 1.48 16.19 13.17
C LEU A 334 1.69 17.54 12.46
N HIS A 335 0.85 17.79 11.46
CA HIS A 335 0.82 19.02 10.70
C HIS A 335 -0.53 19.72 10.89
N GLU A 336 -0.53 21.05 10.77
CA GLU A 336 -1.76 21.82 10.67
C GLU A 336 -2.42 21.57 9.31
N HIS A 337 -3.65 21.07 9.31
CA HIS A 337 -4.46 20.92 8.10
C HIS A 337 -5.34 22.15 7.88
N PRO A 338 -5.61 22.59 6.63
CA PRO A 338 -6.50 23.73 6.34
C PRO A 338 -7.92 23.63 6.93
N SER A 339 -8.35 22.44 7.36
CA SER A 339 -9.61 22.23 8.10
C SER A 339 -9.51 22.49 9.61
N GLY A 340 -8.44 23.11 10.11
CA GLY A 340 -8.21 23.35 11.55
C GLY A 340 -7.99 22.09 12.40
N ARG A 341 -7.70 20.94 11.76
CA ARG A 341 -7.45 19.65 12.45
C ARG A 341 -5.97 19.27 12.37
N PRO A 342 -5.43 18.51 13.34
CA PRO A 342 -4.14 17.85 13.15
C PRO A 342 -4.23 16.84 12.01
N ALA A 343 -3.20 16.76 11.19
CA ALA A 343 -3.02 15.73 10.18
C ALA A 343 -1.71 14.97 10.38
N LEU A 344 -1.77 13.65 10.28
CA LEU A 344 -0.61 12.78 10.48
C LEU A 344 0.17 12.59 9.16
N ASP A 345 1.48 12.82 9.17
CA ASP A 345 2.33 12.29 8.09
C ASP A 345 2.67 10.82 8.40
N LEU A 346 1.89 9.92 7.81
CA LEU A 346 2.03 8.47 8.00
C LEU A 346 3.40 7.95 7.52
N PRO A 347 3.92 8.35 6.33
CA PRO A 347 5.31 8.08 5.96
C PRO A 347 6.35 8.51 6.99
N GLU A 348 6.29 9.73 7.51
CA GLU A 348 7.30 10.21 8.46
C GLU A 348 7.20 9.49 9.81
N ALA A 349 5.99 9.15 10.28
CA ALA A 349 5.81 8.32 11.48
C ALA A 349 6.43 6.93 11.34
N ILE A 350 6.34 6.33 10.14
CA ILE A 350 6.99 5.05 9.82
C ILE A 350 8.51 5.22 9.72
N ALA A 351 8.98 6.28 9.04
CA ALA A 351 10.39 6.57 8.89
C ALA A 351 11.08 6.84 10.24
N ALA A 352 10.43 7.57 11.15
CA ALA A 352 10.90 7.78 12.51
C ALA A 352 11.04 6.46 13.28
N ALA A 353 10.04 5.58 13.21
CA ALA A 353 10.11 4.26 13.86
C ALA A 353 11.24 3.36 13.29
N LEU A 354 11.56 3.48 12.00
CA LEU A 354 12.67 2.76 11.35
C LEU A 354 14.05 3.34 11.74
N LEU A 355 14.17 4.67 11.85
CA LEU A 355 15.37 5.36 12.33
C LEU A 355 15.67 5.00 13.79
N GLU A 356 14.65 5.04 14.65
CA GLU A 356 14.76 4.68 16.07
C GLU A 356 15.10 3.19 16.26
N ALA A 357 14.70 2.33 15.33
CA ALA A 357 15.11 0.92 15.29
C ALA A 357 16.55 0.71 14.77
N GLY A 358 17.18 1.78 14.26
CA GLY A 358 18.58 1.81 13.86
C GLY A 358 18.87 1.50 12.39
N ILE A 359 17.88 1.60 11.48
CA ILE A 359 18.20 1.63 10.04
C ILE A 359 18.82 3.01 9.70
N PRO A 360 19.95 3.07 8.97
CA PRO A 360 20.56 4.34 8.56
C PRO A 360 19.60 5.20 7.71
N ARG A 361 19.61 6.54 7.92
CA ARG A 361 18.67 7.47 7.24
C ARG A 361 18.80 7.39 5.72
N GLU A 362 20.02 7.24 5.23
CA GLU A 362 20.34 7.08 3.82
C GLU A 362 19.84 5.77 3.21
N ARG A 363 19.46 4.77 4.02
CA ARG A 363 18.83 3.50 3.58
C ARG A 363 17.30 3.45 3.77
N ILE A 364 16.69 4.53 4.26
CA ILE A 364 15.22 4.68 4.35
C ILE A 364 14.73 5.61 3.24
N ARG A 365 13.72 5.17 2.48
CA ARG A 365 13.11 5.94 1.39
C ARG A 365 11.59 5.88 1.44
N ALA A 366 10.96 7.01 1.20
CA ALA A 366 9.52 7.11 1.03
C ALA A 366 9.22 7.82 -0.29
N THR A 367 8.23 7.32 -1.03
CA THR A 367 7.73 8.03 -2.23
C THR A 367 7.11 9.38 -1.84
N PRO A 368 7.22 10.43 -2.68
CA PRO A 368 6.50 11.67 -2.45
C PRO A 368 4.96 11.51 -2.57
N ASP A 369 4.51 10.48 -3.30
CA ASP A 369 3.12 10.28 -3.71
C ASP A 369 2.11 10.20 -2.56
N CYS A 370 0.98 10.91 -2.72
CA CYS A 370 -0.19 10.79 -1.86
C CYS A 370 -1.33 10.11 -2.63
N THR A 371 -1.80 8.96 -2.15
CA THR A 371 -2.88 8.17 -2.78
C THR A 371 -4.18 8.95 -2.95
N SER A 372 -4.48 9.86 -2.01
CA SER A 372 -5.65 10.74 -2.07
C SER A 372 -5.48 11.84 -3.13
N CYS A 373 -4.31 12.49 -3.21
CA CYS A 373 -4.05 13.59 -4.15
C CYS A 373 -3.94 13.15 -5.61
N LEU A 374 -3.64 11.88 -5.88
CA LEU A 374 -3.33 11.35 -7.21
C LEU A 374 -4.41 10.33 -7.65
N PRO A 375 -5.65 10.79 -7.94
CA PRO A 375 -6.79 9.92 -8.21
C PRO A 375 -6.65 9.06 -9.47
N ASP A 376 -5.90 9.53 -10.48
CA ASP A 376 -5.66 8.79 -11.73
C ASP A 376 -4.74 7.57 -11.52
N PHE A 377 -3.92 7.61 -10.47
CA PHE A 377 -2.95 6.57 -10.14
C PHE A 377 -3.46 5.63 -9.05
N TYR A 378 -4.17 6.17 -8.05
CA TYR A 378 -4.47 5.43 -6.82
C TYR A 378 -5.94 5.49 -6.38
N PHE A 379 -6.50 4.32 -6.05
CA PHE A 379 -7.63 4.20 -5.12
C PHE A 379 -7.27 4.83 -3.76
N SER A 380 -8.22 5.51 -3.12
CA SER A 380 -8.05 6.12 -1.80
C SER A 380 -9.33 5.98 -0.99
N HIS A 381 -9.28 5.21 0.09
CA HIS A 381 -10.41 4.99 0.98
C HIS A 381 -10.95 6.31 1.58
N ARG A 382 -10.06 7.26 1.88
CA ARG A 382 -10.38 8.58 2.43
C ARG A 382 -11.08 9.48 1.41
N ARG A 383 -10.53 9.60 0.19
CA ARG A 383 -11.12 10.41 -0.88
C ARG A 383 -12.46 9.85 -1.32
N ASP A 384 -12.49 8.53 -1.57
CA ASP A 384 -13.61 7.81 -2.16
C ASP A 384 -14.64 7.35 -1.09
N ARG A 385 -14.57 7.93 0.13
CA ARG A 385 -15.52 7.75 1.25
C ARG A 385 -15.80 6.28 1.61
N GLY A 386 -14.77 5.45 1.52
CA GLY A 386 -14.77 4.04 1.88
C GLY A 386 -15.08 3.06 0.75
N VAL A 387 -15.74 3.52 -0.32
CA VAL A 387 -16.22 2.66 -1.43
C VAL A 387 -15.30 2.84 -2.63
N THR A 388 -14.29 1.99 -2.73
CA THR A 388 -13.23 2.06 -3.75
C THR A 388 -12.46 0.74 -3.81
N GLY A 389 -11.65 0.54 -4.84
CA GLY A 389 -10.81 -0.64 -5.01
C GLY A 389 -9.64 -0.75 -4.02
N ARG A 390 -8.86 -1.81 -4.14
CA ARG A 390 -7.59 -2.00 -3.40
C ARG A 390 -6.45 -2.31 -4.38
N HIS A 391 -5.32 -1.67 -4.14
CA HIS A 391 -4.04 -2.03 -4.72
C HIS A 391 -3.48 -3.27 -4.05
N TRP A 392 -2.54 -3.94 -4.72
CA TRP A 392 -1.57 -4.80 -4.07
C TRP A 392 -0.20 -4.15 -4.16
N ALA A 393 0.48 -4.07 -3.01
CA ALA A 393 1.93 -4.06 -2.99
C ALA A 393 2.41 -5.50 -2.89
N ILE A 394 3.38 -5.87 -3.73
CA ILE A 394 3.97 -7.20 -3.82
C ILE A 394 5.45 -7.15 -3.41
N LEU A 395 5.95 -8.26 -2.86
CA LEU A 395 7.38 -8.47 -2.60
C LEU A 395 7.76 -9.91 -2.93
N ARG A 396 8.96 -10.07 -3.48
CA ARG A 396 9.70 -11.34 -3.56
C ARG A 396 11.19 -11.07 -3.40
N LEU A 397 11.89 -12.02 -2.79
CA LEU A 397 13.35 -12.07 -2.75
C LEU A 397 13.82 -13.18 -3.70
N PRO A 398 14.78 -12.92 -4.60
CA PRO A 398 15.30 -13.96 -5.49
C PRO A 398 16.00 -15.06 -4.68
N PRO A 399 16.15 -16.29 -5.22
CA PRO A 399 17.06 -17.26 -4.64
C PRO A 399 18.49 -16.69 -4.54
N LEU A 400 19.23 -17.06 -3.49
CA LEU A 400 20.64 -16.67 -3.38
C LEU A 400 21.46 -17.36 -4.48
N GLY A 401 22.33 -16.61 -5.16
CA GLY A 401 23.18 -17.12 -6.24
C GLY A 401 22.49 -17.27 -7.61
N ALA A 402 21.20 -16.93 -7.73
CA ALA A 402 20.52 -16.71 -9.02
C ALA A 402 20.88 -15.35 -9.62
#